data_AF-A0A8F5GSW3-F1
#
_entry.id   AF-A0A8F5GSW3-F1
#
_cell.length_a   1.000
_cell.length_b   1.000
_cell.length_c   1.000
_cell.angle_alpha   90.00
_cell.angle_beta   90.00
_cell.angle_gamma   90.00
#
_symmetry.space_group_name_H-M   'P 1'
#
loop_
_entity.id
_entity.type
_entity.pdbx_description
1 polymer ?
#
loop_
_entity_poly.entity_id
_entity_poly.type
_entity_poly.pdbx_seq_one_letter_code
_entity_poly.pdbx_strand_id
1 'polypeptide(L)'
;MTKTEGEIVIKDPNKAKQFFSDYKNLLTCIPGVKEINGNSFKAYVKFSFLTIEINGTVKKHEINGDNIDTLIIIEGPGIIANINTLLTILGNKIKWSSDYEVGGPLANSLKKHIGSQAEEISKQIIECSVGKINQ
;
A
#
# COMPACT_ATOMS: atom_id res chain seq x y z
N MET A 1 10.20 10.37 8.46
CA MET A 1 9.68 9.00 8.36
C MET A 1 8.38 8.95 9.11
N THR A 2 7.29 8.64 8.42
CA THR A 2 5.98 8.41 9.03
C THR A 2 5.78 6.91 9.08
N LYS A 3 5.22 6.37 10.16
CA LYS A 3 4.89 4.96 10.29
C LYS A 3 3.41 4.81 10.58
N THR A 4 2.77 3.85 9.92
CA THR A 4 1.40 3.42 10.23
C THR A 4 1.42 1.92 10.45
N GLU A 5 0.65 1.43 11.40
CA GLU A 5 0.53 0.01 11.71
C GLU A 5 -0.89 -0.34 12.12
N GLY A 6 -1.23 -1.62 12.00
CA GLY A 6 -2.55 -2.10 12.37
C GLY A 6 -2.65 -3.61 12.40
N GLU A 7 -3.81 -4.07 12.85
CA GLU A 7 -4.19 -5.47 12.79
C GLU A 7 -5.62 -5.65 12.28
N ILE A 8 -5.85 -6.74 11.56
CA ILE A 8 -7.18 -7.09 11.05
C ILE A 8 -7.39 -8.60 11.11
N VAL A 9 -8.62 -9.02 11.41
CA VAL A 9 -9.00 -10.44 11.47
C VAL A 9 -9.31 -10.96 10.07
N ILE A 10 -8.83 -12.17 9.78
CA ILE A 10 -9.11 -12.92 8.56
C ILE A 10 -9.76 -14.26 8.90
N LYS A 11 -10.56 -14.80 7.98
CA LYS A 11 -11.21 -16.10 8.19
C LYS A 11 -10.29 -17.27 7.88
N ASP A 12 -9.44 -17.12 6.85
CA ASP A 12 -8.62 -18.21 6.31
C ASP A 12 -7.18 -17.74 6.06
N PRO A 13 -6.21 -18.19 6.89
CA PRO A 13 -4.79 -17.86 6.69
C PRO A 13 -4.22 -18.37 5.37
N ASN A 14 -4.68 -19.51 4.85
CA ASN A 14 -4.14 -20.07 3.62
C ASN A 14 -4.59 -19.25 2.40
N LYS A 15 -5.86 -18.83 2.38
CA LYS A 15 -6.34 -17.86 1.37
C LYS A 15 -5.59 -16.54 1.47
N ALA A 16 -5.30 -16.06 2.69
CA ALA A 16 -4.50 -14.85 2.87
C ALA A 16 -3.09 -15.01 2.27
N LYS A 17 -2.39 -16.12 2.59
CA LYS A 17 -1.06 -16.41 2.01
C LYS A 17 -1.10 -16.46 0.49
N GLN A 18 -2.11 -17.13 -0.08
CA GLN A 18 -2.29 -17.20 -1.52
C GLN A 18 -2.54 -15.82 -2.12
N PHE A 19 -3.41 -15.01 -1.51
CA PHE A 19 -3.71 -13.66 -1.99
C PHE A 19 -2.45 -12.79 -2.00
N PHE A 20 -1.70 -12.76 -0.90
CA PHE A 20 -0.50 -11.92 -0.80
C PHE A 20 0.73 -12.52 -1.49
N SER A 21 0.65 -13.73 -2.07
CA SER A 21 1.76 -14.29 -2.84
C SER A 21 1.98 -13.63 -4.21
N ASP A 22 1.00 -12.87 -4.67
CA ASP A 22 1.08 -12.08 -5.89
C ASP A 22 0.80 -10.60 -5.56
N TYR A 23 1.82 -9.75 -5.68
CA TYR A 23 1.70 -8.31 -5.44
C TYR A 23 0.62 -7.66 -6.32
N LYS A 24 0.27 -8.25 -7.48
CA LYS A 24 -0.79 -7.70 -8.33
C LYS A 24 -2.12 -7.66 -7.60
N ASN A 25 -2.38 -8.62 -6.71
CA ASN A 25 -3.59 -8.62 -5.89
C ASN A 25 -3.62 -7.38 -4.97
N LEU A 26 -2.50 -7.00 -4.37
CA LEU A 26 -2.36 -5.75 -3.61
C LEU A 26 -2.62 -4.52 -4.49
N LEU A 27 -2.03 -4.49 -5.69
CA LEU A 27 -2.18 -3.35 -6.61
C LEU A 27 -3.65 -3.11 -6.98
N THR A 28 -4.45 -4.17 -7.14
CA THR A 28 -5.90 -4.02 -7.40
C THR A 28 -6.70 -3.41 -6.25
N CYS A 29 -6.12 -3.33 -5.06
CA CYS A 29 -6.73 -2.73 -3.88
C CYS A 29 -6.22 -1.30 -3.62
N ILE A 30 -5.28 -0.78 -4.41
CA ILE A 30 -4.81 0.60 -4.28
C ILE A 30 -5.91 1.54 -4.83
N PRO A 31 -6.42 2.47 -4.01
CA PRO A 31 -7.43 3.42 -4.44
C PRO A 31 -6.97 4.25 -5.63
N GLY A 32 -7.87 4.45 -6.60
CA GLY A 32 -7.62 5.32 -7.74
C GLY A 32 -6.72 4.73 -8.83
N VAL A 33 -6.26 3.47 -8.72
CA VAL A 33 -5.55 2.77 -9.80
C VAL A 33 -6.42 2.70 -11.05
N LYS A 34 -5.84 3.08 -12.20
CA LYS A 34 -6.47 3.01 -13.52
C LYS A 34 -5.79 2.04 -14.46
N GLU A 35 -4.48 1.90 -14.31
CA GLU A 35 -3.66 1.05 -15.17
C GLU A 35 -2.66 0.28 -14.32
N ILE A 36 -2.46 -0.99 -14.65
CA ILE A 36 -1.39 -1.84 -14.09
C ILE A 36 -0.64 -2.42 -15.29
N ASN A 37 0.67 -2.20 -15.34
CA ASN A 37 1.55 -2.73 -16.36
C ASN A 37 2.78 -3.38 -15.71
N GLY A 38 2.79 -4.71 -15.65
CA GLY A 38 3.82 -5.46 -14.94
C GLY A 38 3.84 -5.14 -13.45
N ASN A 39 4.98 -4.63 -12.98
CA ASN A 39 5.18 -4.18 -11.59
C ASN A 39 4.87 -2.69 -11.39
N SER A 40 4.39 -1.99 -12.42
CA SER A 40 4.10 -0.56 -12.37
C SER A 40 2.60 -0.31 -12.44
N PHE A 41 2.13 0.78 -11.84
CA PHE A 41 0.73 1.19 -11.90
C PHE A 41 0.61 2.71 -12.01
N LYS A 42 -0.51 3.17 -12.58
CA LYS A 42 -0.92 4.57 -12.53
C LYS A 42 -2.14 4.73 -11.66
N ALA A 43 -2.13 5.74 -10.79
CA ALA A 43 -3.25 6.06 -9.93
C ALA A 43 -3.50 7.58 -9.87
N TYR A 44 -4.76 7.94 -9.62
CA TYR A 44 -5.13 9.31 -9.28
C TYR A 44 -5.43 9.40 -7.79
N VAL A 45 -4.61 10.16 -7.08
CA VAL A 45 -4.76 10.37 -5.63
C VAL A 45 -5.34 11.76 -5.38
N LYS A 46 -6.41 11.81 -4.59
CA LYS A 46 -7.10 13.05 -4.25
C LYS A 46 -6.62 13.59 -2.90
N PHE A 47 -5.80 14.63 -2.93
CA PHE A 47 -5.39 15.40 -1.76
C PHE A 47 -6.32 16.60 -1.56
N SER A 48 -7.39 16.43 -0.77
CA SER A 48 -8.38 17.49 -0.49
C SER A 48 -8.94 18.12 -1.78
N PHE A 49 -8.42 19.29 -2.18
CA PHE A 49 -8.82 20.07 -3.36
C PHE A 49 -8.05 19.71 -4.64
N LEU A 50 -6.98 18.91 -4.54
CA LEU A 50 -6.11 18.59 -5.67
C LEU A 50 -6.17 17.09 -5.99
N THR A 51 -6.25 16.75 -7.28
CA THR A 51 -6.06 15.39 -7.76
C THR A 51 -4.73 15.32 -8.48
N ILE A 52 -3.88 14.38 -8.08
CA ILE A 52 -2.53 14.19 -8.62
C ILE A 52 -2.48 12.82 -9.29
N GLU A 53 -1.98 12.79 -10.53
CA GLU A 53 -1.57 11.54 -11.17
C GLU A 53 -0.21 11.11 -10.60
N ILE A 54 -0.14 9.86 -10.16
CA ILE A 54 1.09 9.24 -9.69
C ILE A 54 1.37 7.97 -10.48
N ASN A 55 2.66 7.67 -10.62
CA ASN A 55 3.17 6.40 -11.09
C ASN A 55 3.75 5.65 -9.88
N GLY A 56 3.31 4.42 -9.66
CA GLY A 56 3.86 3.54 -8.65
C GLY A 56 4.60 2.38 -9.28
N THR A 57 5.69 1.92 -8.66
CA THR A 57 6.44 0.74 -9.07
C THR A 57 6.75 -0.13 -7.87
N VAL A 58 6.36 -1.40 -7.92
CA VAL A 58 6.78 -2.42 -6.95
C VAL A 58 8.24 -2.78 -7.24
N LYS A 59 9.14 -2.39 -6.34
CA LYS A 59 10.58 -2.69 -6.42
C LYS A 59 10.94 -3.98 -5.70
N LYS A 60 10.19 -4.33 -4.66
CA LYS A 60 10.40 -5.53 -3.85
C LYS A 60 9.06 -6.14 -3.46
N HIS A 61 8.97 -7.46 -3.52
CA HIS A 61 7.90 -8.23 -2.93
C HIS A 61 8.44 -9.61 -2.56
N GLU A 62 8.83 -9.78 -1.31
CA GLU A 62 9.48 -10.99 -0.80
C GLU A 62 8.58 -11.69 0.22
N ILE A 63 8.49 -13.02 0.11
CA ILE A 63 7.67 -13.85 0.98
C ILE A 63 8.61 -14.78 1.76
N ASN A 64 8.61 -14.62 3.08
CA ASN A 64 9.44 -15.37 4.02
C ASN A 64 8.55 -16.05 5.05
N GLY A 65 7.99 -17.21 4.67
CA GLY A 65 7.01 -17.93 5.47
C GLY A 65 5.72 -17.13 5.60
N ASP A 66 5.45 -16.65 6.83
CA ASP A 66 4.27 -15.86 7.14
C ASP A 66 4.48 -14.34 7.02
N ASN A 67 5.70 -13.92 6.67
CA ASN A 67 6.06 -12.52 6.51
C ASN A 67 6.16 -12.15 5.03
N ILE A 68 5.57 -11.00 4.67
CA ILE A 68 5.60 -10.43 3.33
C ILE A 68 6.16 -9.02 3.43
N ASP A 69 7.27 -8.76 2.74
CA ASP A 69 7.95 -7.46 2.70
C ASP A 69 7.82 -6.86 1.30
N THR A 70 7.19 -5.69 1.21
CA THR A 70 6.87 -5.03 -0.06
C THR A 70 7.37 -3.60 -0.07
N LEU A 71 8.17 -3.25 -1.10
CA LEU A 71 8.63 -1.89 -1.36
C LEU A 71 7.97 -1.35 -2.62
N ILE A 72 7.27 -0.23 -2.48
CA ILE A 72 6.68 0.53 -3.58
C ILE A 72 7.33 1.91 -3.64
N ILE A 73 7.76 2.31 -4.83
CA ILE A 73 8.20 3.69 -5.12
C ILE A 73 7.08 4.40 -5.87
N ILE A 74 6.71 5.58 -5.41
CA ILE A 74 5.71 6.46 -6.01
C ILE A 74 6.41 7.71 -6.55
N GLU A 75 6.10 8.08 -7.77
CA GLU A 75 6.59 9.29 -8.44
C GLU A 75 5.40 10.07 -9.02
N GLY A 76 5.36 11.36 -8.74
CA GLY A 76 4.36 12.27 -9.29
C GLY A 76 4.91 13.69 -9.39
N PRO A 77 4.11 14.66 -9.89
CA PRO A 77 4.52 16.06 -10.00
C PRO A 77 5.05 16.62 -8.67
N GLY A 78 6.37 16.75 -8.55
CA GLY A 78 7.02 17.29 -7.35
C GLY A 78 6.92 16.40 -6.09
N ILE A 79 6.59 15.12 -6.24
CA ILE A 79 6.46 14.14 -5.15
C ILE A 79 7.24 12.88 -5.52
N ILE A 80 8.07 12.40 -4.58
CA ILE A 80 8.67 11.07 -4.60
C ILE A 80 8.38 10.43 -3.25
N ALA A 81 7.89 9.20 -3.21
CA ALA A 81 7.67 8.46 -1.97
C ALA A 81 8.18 7.02 -2.05
N ASN A 82 8.86 6.59 -1.00
CA ASN A 82 9.19 5.19 -0.76
C ASN A 82 8.25 4.65 0.32
N ILE A 83 7.58 3.55 0.03
CA ILE A 83 6.62 2.90 0.92
C ILE A 83 7.11 1.48 1.16
N ASN A 84 7.62 1.22 2.36
CA ASN A 84 8.03 -0.13 2.76
C ASN A 84 6.98 -0.73 3.69
N THR A 85 6.40 -1.87 3.32
CA THR A 85 5.33 -2.51 4.08
C THR A 85 5.75 -3.92 4.48
N LEU A 86 5.69 -4.18 5.79
CA LEU A 86 5.81 -5.50 6.36
C LEU A 86 4.43 -5.99 6.78
N LEU A 87 4.05 -7.17 6.31
CA LEU A 87 2.82 -7.86 6.65
C LEU A 87 3.14 -9.23 7.24
N THR A 88 2.52 -9.58 8.36
CA THR A 88 2.68 -10.90 8.99
C THR A 88 1.32 -11.55 9.19
N ILE A 89 1.16 -12.79 8.70
CA ILE A 89 -0.04 -13.60 8.86
C ILE A 89 0.10 -14.47 10.12
N LEU A 90 -0.71 -14.19 11.15
CA LEU A 90 -0.68 -14.85 12.45
C LEU A 90 -2.00 -15.57 12.71
N GLY A 91 -2.12 -16.82 12.22
CA GLY A 91 -3.36 -17.60 12.36
C GLY A 91 -4.54 -16.88 11.71
N ASN A 92 -5.52 -16.42 12.51
CA ASN A 92 -6.68 -15.70 12.02
C ASN A 92 -6.50 -14.17 11.97
N LYS A 93 -5.27 -13.65 12.05
CA LYS A 93 -5.00 -12.22 12.02
C LYS A 93 -3.91 -11.89 11.01
N ILE A 94 -4.00 -10.68 10.45
CA ILE A 94 -2.92 -10.02 9.74
C ILE A 94 -2.47 -8.86 10.61
N LYS A 95 -1.15 -8.78 10.88
CA LYS A 95 -0.50 -7.57 11.40
C LYS A 95 0.26 -6.92 10.27
N TRP A 96 0.23 -5.60 10.20
CA TRP A 96 0.95 -4.87 9.17
C TRP A 96 1.56 -3.59 9.73
N SER A 97 2.66 -3.17 9.13
CA SER A 97 3.26 -1.86 9.33
C SER A 97 3.82 -1.34 8.03
N SER A 98 3.61 -0.05 7.77
CA SER A 98 4.11 0.63 6.59
C SER A 98 4.90 1.86 7.01
N ASP A 99 6.14 1.93 6.55
CA ASP A 99 7.04 3.07 6.72
C ASP A 99 7.04 3.89 5.43
N TYR A 100 6.85 5.20 5.58
CA TYR A 100 6.76 6.16 4.49
C TYR A 100 7.90 7.17 4.59
N GLU A 101 8.65 7.27 3.50
CA GLU A 101 9.59 8.35 3.26
C GLU A 101 9.09 9.13 2.05
N VAL A 102 8.76 10.40 2.25
CA VAL A 102 8.21 11.25 1.18
C VAL A 102 9.09 12.49 1.06
N GLY A 103 9.46 12.81 -0.18
CA GLY A 103 10.27 13.97 -0.53
C GLY A 103 9.76 14.69 -1.77
N GLY A 104 10.42 15.80 -2.09
CA GLY A 104 10.09 16.67 -3.21
C GLY A 104 9.43 17.99 -2.80
N PRO A 105 9.43 19.01 -3.68
CA PRO A 105 8.93 20.34 -3.36
C PRO A 105 7.44 20.36 -2.96
N LEU A 106 6.60 19.62 -3.69
CA LEU A 106 5.17 19.58 -3.41
C LEU A 106 4.87 18.74 -2.16
N ALA A 107 5.65 17.68 -1.91
CA ALA A 107 5.52 16.89 -0.69
C ALA A 107 5.77 17.71 0.57
N ASN A 108 6.75 18.61 0.54
CA ASN A 108 7.03 19.51 1.65
C ASN A 108 5.84 20.44 1.95
N SER A 109 5.18 20.96 0.91
CA SER A 109 3.97 21.79 1.04
C SER A 109 2.77 20.99 1.56
N LEU A 110 2.65 19.71 1.19
CA LEU A 110 1.53 18.84 1.56
C LEU A 110 1.81 17.97 2.80
N LYS A 111 2.93 18.16 3.49
CA LYS A 111 3.43 17.28 4.56
C LYS A 111 2.39 16.95 5.62
N LYS A 112 1.55 17.91 6.01
CA LYS A 112 0.46 17.72 6.99
C LYS A 112 -0.65 16.80 6.50
N HIS A 113 -0.92 16.78 5.19
CA HIS A 113 -1.98 15.97 4.59
C HIS A 113 -1.50 14.58 4.17
N ILE A 114 -0.23 14.46 3.79
CA ILE A 114 0.36 13.18 3.36
C ILE A 114 0.30 12.13 4.48
N GLY A 115 0.55 12.51 5.74
CA GLY A 115 0.50 11.58 6.87
C GLY A 115 -0.88 10.92 7.05
N SER A 116 -1.93 11.73 7.18
CA SER A 116 -3.30 11.23 7.34
C SER A 116 -3.79 10.45 6.13
N GLN A 117 -3.39 10.89 4.92
CA GLN A 117 -3.79 10.23 3.69
C GLN A 117 -3.10 8.88 3.50
N ALA A 118 -1.83 8.76 3.89
CA ALA A 118 -1.09 7.51 3.84
C ALA A 118 -1.71 6.46 4.78
N GLU A 119 -2.09 6.86 6.00
CA GLU A 119 -2.79 5.99 6.94
C GLU A 119 -4.14 5.52 6.37
N GLU A 120 -4.94 6.45 5.84
CA GLU A 120 -6.24 6.13 5.25
C GLU A 120 -6.12 5.17 4.06
N ILE A 121 -5.19 5.42 3.14
CA ILE A 121 -4.97 4.57 1.96
C ILE A 121 -4.53 3.17 2.38
N SER A 122 -3.61 3.04 3.34
CA SER A 122 -3.15 1.72 3.78
C SER A 122 -4.26 0.93 4.46
N LYS A 123 -5.11 1.60 5.24
CA LYS A 123 -6.32 0.96 5.79
C LYS A 123 -7.25 0.48 4.68
N GLN A 124 -7.53 1.29 3.65
CA GLN A 124 -8.37 0.91 2.52
C GLN A 124 -7.81 -0.30 1.74
N ILE A 125 -6.49 -0.33 1.52
CA ILE A 125 -5.81 -1.45 0.82
C ILE A 125 -6.00 -2.75 1.61
N ILE A 126 -5.76 -2.71 2.93
CA ILE A 126 -5.89 -3.88 3.80
C ILE A 126 -7.35 -4.34 3.90
N GLU A 127 -8.30 -3.41 4.07
CA GLU A 127 -9.74 -3.73 4.10
C GLU A 127 -10.22 -4.36 2.78
N CYS A 128 -9.80 -3.81 1.63
CA CYS A 128 -10.07 -4.41 0.32
C CYS A 128 -9.47 -5.81 0.21
N SER A 129 -8.22 -5.99 0.64
CA SER A 129 -7.53 -7.28 0.58
C SER A 129 -8.26 -8.33 1.41
N VAL A 130 -8.63 -8.00 2.65
CA VAL A 130 -9.40 -8.88 3.53
C VAL A 130 -10.79 -9.17 2.96
N GLY A 131 -11.43 -8.18 2.35
CA GLY A 131 -12.70 -8.36 1.64
C GLY A 131 -12.60 -9.43 0.55
N LYS A 132 -11.53 -9.41 -0.26
CA LYS A 132 -11.28 -10.42 -1.30
C LYS A 132 -10.89 -11.79 -0.75
N ILE A 133 -10.12 -11.83 0.34
CA ILE A 133 -9.72 -13.08 1.01
C ILE A 133 -10.92 -13.81 1.63
N ASN A 134 -11.88 -13.04 2.16
CA ASN A 134 -13.04 -13.59 2.89
C ASN A 134 -14.24 -13.92 2.00
N GLN A 135 -14.14 -13.68 0.69
CA GLN A 135 -15.07 -14.20 -0.34
C GLN A 135 -14.80 -15.69 -0.58
#